data_AF-R7P7X3-F1
#
_entry.id   AF-R7P7X3-F1
#
_cell.length_a   1.000
_cell.length_b   1.000
_cell.length_c   1.000
_cell.angle_alpha   90.00
_cell.angle_beta   90.00
_cell.angle_gamma   90.00
#
_symmetry.space_group_name_H-M   'P 1'
#
loop_
_entity.id
_entity.type
_entity.pdbx_description
1 polymer ?
#
loop_
_entity_poly.entity_id
_entity_poly.type
_entity_poly.pdbx_seq_one_letter_code
_entity_poly.pdbx_strand_id
1 'polypeptide(L)'
;MAKEVIVTADTIKKRKKAFLKTKVVIGLLILVFLLIFTILGIVFNVNKFTITLDNKLQDEKGIILYSNPNEKAHQRKLFASALNDMDNISYDWIPKDVHTSSNGGSHNGDNYIAYTFYIENEGEVSVNYWYSIIIDDVIKRVDEAVRVIVFLNDEETVYAKINNETGEAEKNTEPFYKDDVVVLKSRNDFKVGDVDKFTIVIYLEGDDPDCLNDIIGGEIKMHMEIREEHLDE
;
A
#
# COMPACT_ATOMS: atom_id res chain seq x y z
N MET A 1 -31.14 -54.68 -35.51
CA MET A 1 -32.48 -54.05 -35.41
C MET A 1 -32.32 -52.73 -34.66
N ALA A 2 -32.51 -51.60 -35.35
CA ALA A 2 -32.44 -50.28 -34.71
C ALA A 2 -33.74 -50.06 -33.93
N LYS A 3 -33.62 -49.71 -32.64
CA LYS A 3 -34.77 -49.42 -31.78
C LYS A 3 -35.32 -48.05 -32.17
N GLU A 4 -36.51 -48.00 -32.75
CA GLU A 4 -37.17 -46.74 -33.10
C GLU A 4 -37.58 -46.00 -31.82
N VAL A 5 -37.00 -44.81 -31.60
CA VAL A 5 -37.27 -44.01 -30.41
C VAL A 5 -38.43 -43.07 -30.72
N ILE A 6 -39.62 -43.39 -30.21
CA ILE A 6 -40.81 -42.53 -30.34
C ILE A 6 -40.73 -41.42 -29.29
N VAL A 7 -40.39 -40.22 -29.72
CA VAL A 7 -40.32 -39.03 -28.86
C VAL A 7 -41.70 -38.35 -28.83
N THR A 8 -42.37 -38.37 -27.68
CA THR A 8 -43.70 -37.73 -27.53
C THR A 8 -43.57 -36.20 -27.43
N ALA A 9 -44.55 -35.46 -27.96
CA ALA A 9 -44.56 -33.99 -27.94
C ALA A 9 -44.35 -33.39 -26.53
N ASP A 10 -44.86 -34.06 -25.49
CA ASP A 10 -44.67 -33.65 -24.09
C ASP A 10 -43.22 -33.79 -23.60
N THR A 11 -42.50 -34.83 -24.04
CA THR A 11 -41.07 -34.97 -23.71
C THR A 11 -40.22 -33.89 -24.37
N ILE A 12 -40.56 -33.48 -25.60
CA ILE A 12 -39.91 -32.36 -26.30
C ILE A 12 -40.20 -31.03 -25.58
N LYS A 13 -41.45 -30.80 -25.17
CA LYS A 13 -41.88 -29.59 -24.47
C LYS A 13 -41.21 -29.46 -23.09
N LYS A 14 -41.12 -30.55 -22.32
CA LYS A 14 -40.38 -30.60 -21.04
C LYS A 14 -38.89 -30.32 -21.24
N ARG A 15 -38.25 -30.92 -22.25
CA ARG A 15 -36.83 -30.66 -22.59
C ARG A 15 -36.59 -29.20 -22.97
N LYS A 16 -37.44 -28.60 -23.80
CA LYS A 16 -37.34 -27.16 -24.16
C LYS A 16 -37.49 -26.25 -22.93
N LYS A 17 -38.44 -26.54 -22.03
CA LYS A 17 -38.65 -25.75 -20.81
C LYS A 17 -37.48 -25.90 -19.82
N ALA A 18 -36.93 -27.11 -19.68
CA ALA A 18 -35.72 -27.35 -18.88
C ALA A 18 -34.53 -26.59 -19.46
N PHE A 19 -34.31 -26.66 -20.78
CA PHE A 19 -33.24 -25.92 -21.46
C PHE A 19 -33.37 -24.40 -21.28
N LEU A 20 -34.58 -23.84 -21.37
CA LEU A 20 -34.81 -22.42 -21.10
C LEU A 20 -34.48 -22.05 -19.63
N LYS A 21 -34.93 -22.86 -18.66
CA LYS A 21 -34.61 -22.66 -17.25
C LYS A 21 -33.10 -22.73 -17.00
N THR A 22 -32.42 -23.73 -17.55
CA THR A 22 -30.97 -23.87 -17.45
C THR A 22 -30.26 -22.65 -18.05
N LYS A 23 -30.69 -22.14 -19.21
CA LYS A 23 -30.13 -20.91 -19.78
C LYS A 23 -30.31 -19.68 -18.87
N VAL A 24 -31.50 -19.53 -18.26
CA VAL A 24 -31.76 -18.43 -17.32
C VAL A 24 -30.87 -18.56 -16.08
N VAL A 25 -30.75 -19.76 -15.51
CA VAL A 25 -29.89 -20.00 -14.33
C VAL A 25 -28.41 -19.74 -14.66
N ILE A 26 -27.92 -20.21 -15.80
CA ILE A 26 -26.54 -19.94 -16.24
C ILE A 26 -26.32 -18.44 -16.47
N GLY A 27 -27.26 -17.75 -17.12
CA GLY A 27 -27.17 -16.30 -17.31
C GLY A 27 -27.14 -15.54 -15.99
N LEU A 28 -27.94 -15.97 -15.00
CA LEU A 28 -27.96 -15.36 -13.67
C LEU A 28 -26.66 -15.63 -12.90
N LEU A 29 -26.09 -16.83 -13.01
CA LEU A 29 -24.78 -17.15 -12.45
C LEU A 29 -23.68 -16.28 -13.07
N ILE A 30 -23.65 -16.13 -14.40
CA ILE A 30 -22.67 -15.28 -15.08
C ILE A 30 -22.80 -13.83 -14.61
N LEU A 31 -24.02 -13.31 -14.44
CA LEU A 31 -24.25 -11.96 -13.93
C LEU A 31 -23.69 -11.80 -12.50
N VAL A 32 -23.95 -12.78 -11.62
CA VAL A 32 -23.41 -12.77 -10.24
C VAL A 32 -21.89 -12.83 -10.26
N PHE A 33 -21.28 -13.68 -11.08
CA PHE A 33 -19.83 -13.75 -11.22
C PHE A 33 -19.22 -12.44 -11.75
N LEU A 34 -19.87 -11.77 -12.71
CA LEU A 34 -19.43 -10.46 -13.19
C LEU A 34 -19.51 -9.40 -12.08
N LEU A 35 -20.58 -9.38 -11.30
CA LEU A 35 -20.72 -8.47 -10.16
C LEU A 35 -19.62 -8.72 -9.13
N ILE A 36 -19.40 -9.97 -8.73
CA ILE A 36 -18.32 -10.34 -7.82
C ILE A 36 -16.97 -9.89 -8.40
N PHE A 37 -16.68 -10.16 -9.67
CA PHE A 37 -15.45 -9.74 -10.32
C PHE A 37 -15.25 -8.22 -10.30
N THR A 38 -16.30 -7.43 -10.56
CA THR A 38 -16.21 -5.96 -10.48
C THR A 38 -15.97 -5.45 -9.06
N ILE A 39 -16.64 -6.04 -8.06
CA ILE A 39 -16.44 -5.69 -6.64
C ILE A 39 -15.02 -6.03 -6.23
N LEU A 40 -14.55 -7.23 -6.57
CA LEU A 40 -13.18 -7.66 -6.31
C LEU A 40 -12.19 -6.75 -7.02
N GLY A 41 -12.42 -6.34 -8.27
CA GLY A 41 -11.55 -5.38 -8.96
C GLY A 41 -11.45 -4.04 -8.24
N ILE A 42 -12.55 -3.53 -7.67
CA ILE A 42 -12.53 -2.29 -6.86
C ILE A 42 -11.80 -2.51 -5.53
N VAL A 43 -12.01 -3.66 -4.89
CA VAL A 43 -11.40 -4.02 -3.58
C VAL A 43 -9.93 -4.44 -3.71
N PHE A 44 -9.48 -4.94 -4.86
CA PHE A 44 -8.10 -5.32 -5.14
C PHE A 44 -7.31 -4.25 -5.88
N ASN A 45 -7.93 -3.15 -6.31
CA ASN A 45 -7.23 -1.90 -6.68
C ASN A 45 -6.57 -1.21 -5.45
N VAL A 46 -6.13 -2.01 -4.48
CA VAL A 46 -5.65 -1.65 -3.13
C VAL A 46 -4.15 -1.92 -2.99
N ASN A 47 -3.42 -2.11 -4.09
CA ASN A 47 -1.94 -2.07 -4.12
C ASN A 47 -1.40 -0.64 -3.97
N LYS A 48 -2.05 0.18 -3.14
CA LYS A 48 -1.68 1.56 -2.88
C LYS A 48 -0.99 1.61 -1.53
N PHE A 49 0.20 2.21 -1.50
CA PHE A 49 0.79 2.63 -0.24
C PHE A 49 -0.20 3.56 0.49
N THR A 50 -0.47 3.22 1.73
CA THR A 50 -1.58 3.76 2.48
C THR A 50 -1.07 4.30 3.81
N ILE A 51 -1.54 5.47 4.24
CA ILE A 51 -1.19 6.04 5.54
C ILE A 51 -2.45 6.08 6.39
N THR A 52 -2.37 5.61 7.64
CA THR A 52 -3.49 5.57 8.59
C THR A 52 -3.17 6.32 9.88
N LEU A 53 -4.18 6.98 10.43
CA LEU A 53 -4.15 7.64 11.73
C LEU A 53 -5.06 6.89 12.71
N ASP A 54 -4.52 6.56 13.88
CA ASP A 54 -5.27 5.91 14.95
C ASP A 54 -6.45 6.74 15.45
N ASN A 55 -7.52 6.04 15.83
CA ASN A 55 -8.75 6.67 16.28
C ASN A 55 -8.55 7.46 17.58
N LYS A 56 -7.72 6.99 18.52
CA LYS A 56 -7.51 7.73 19.78
C LYS A 56 -6.78 9.04 19.52
N LEU A 57 -5.74 9.01 18.68
CA LEU A 57 -5.01 10.22 18.30
C LEU A 57 -5.95 11.25 17.65
N GLN A 58 -6.81 10.83 16.72
CA GLN A 58 -7.71 11.78 16.08
C GLN A 58 -8.86 12.23 16.99
N ASP A 59 -9.61 11.29 17.56
CA ASP A 59 -10.89 11.58 18.22
C ASP A 59 -10.69 12.13 19.65
N GLU A 60 -9.62 11.72 20.34
CA GLU A 60 -9.37 12.10 21.74
C GLU A 60 -8.26 13.15 21.88
N LYS A 61 -7.27 13.15 20.97
CA LYS A 61 -6.11 14.05 21.05
C LYS A 61 -6.10 15.17 20.03
N GLY A 62 -7.06 15.21 19.10
CA GLY A 62 -7.15 16.27 18.09
C GLY A 62 -6.01 16.25 17.07
N ILE A 63 -5.39 15.10 16.84
CA ILE A 63 -4.38 14.95 15.79
C ILE A 63 -5.10 14.80 14.45
N ILE A 64 -4.65 15.54 13.44
CA ILE A 64 -5.21 15.48 12.09
C ILE A 64 -4.15 15.03 11.10
N LEU A 65 -4.62 14.37 10.03
CA LEU A 65 -3.80 13.87 8.94
C LEU A 65 -4.30 14.47 7.63
N TYR A 66 -3.42 15.08 6.84
CA TYR A 66 -3.81 15.67 5.55
C TYR A 66 -2.67 15.65 4.53
N SER A 67 -3.04 15.71 3.24
CA SER A 67 -2.09 15.72 2.12
C SER A 67 -2.09 17.04 1.34
N ASN A 68 -2.89 18.03 1.74
CA ASN A 68 -2.92 19.35 1.12
C ASN A 68 -3.01 20.40 2.24
N PRO A 69 -1.97 21.20 2.48
CA PRO A 69 -1.96 22.24 3.51
C PRO A 69 -3.05 23.30 3.35
N ASN A 70 -3.56 23.50 2.13
CA ASN A 70 -4.64 24.45 1.86
C ASN A 70 -6.03 23.86 2.15
N GLU A 71 -6.12 22.53 2.30
CA GLU A 71 -7.36 21.78 2.50
C GLU A 71 -7.15 20.73 3.60
N LYS A 72 -7.10 21.20 4.85
CA LYS A 72 -6.97 20.34 6.03
C LYS A 72 -8.26 19.57 6.29
N ALA A 73 -8.41 18.41 5.66
CA ALA A 73 -9.51 17.50 5.92
C ALA A 73 -9.18 16.59 7.10
N HIS A 74 -10.10 16.42 8.06
CA HIS A 74 -9.99 15.48 9.17
C HIS A 74 -10.24 14.04 8.67
N GLN A 75 -9.27 13.47 7.97
CA GLN A 75 -9.34 12.12 7.42
C GLN A 75 -8.46 11.15 8.19
N ARG A 76 -8.90 9.88 8.28
CA ARG A 76 -8.16 8.81 8.96
C ARG A 76 -7.16 8.11 8.06
N LYS A 77 -7.27 8.31 6.75
CA LYS A 77 -6.60 7.49 5.77
C LYS A 77 -6.24 8.29 4.54
N LEU A 78 -4.99 8.19 4.12
CA LEU A 78 -4.47 8.72 2.87
C LEU A 78 -4.04 7.57 1.96
N PHE A 79 -4.10 7.81 0.67
CA PHE A 79 -3.77 6.83 -0.36
C PHE A 79 -2.78 7.44 -1.34
N ALA A 80 -1.61 6.82 -1.46
CA ALA A 80 -0.70 7.12 -2.55
C ALA A 80 -1.23 6.55 -3.86
N SER A 81 -0.84 7.20 -4.96
CA SER A 81 -1.07 6.66 -6.30
C SER A 81 -0.16 5.45 -6.49
N ALA A 82 -0.74 4.34 -6.94
CA ALA A 82 0.03 3.16 -7.30
C ALA A 82 0.76 3.38 -8.63
N LEU A 83 1.91 2.73 -8.77
CA LEU A 83 2.56 2.50 -10.06
C LEU A 83 2.28 1.04 -10.45
N ASN A 84 1.89 0.81 -11.70
CA ASN A 84 1.58 -0.54 -12.16
C ASN A 84 2.84 -1.34 -12.49
N ASP A 85 3.84 -0.64 -13.04
CA ASP A 85 5.11 -1.22 -13.47
C ASP A 85 6.22 -0.28 -12.98
N MET A 86 7.21 -0.82 -12.28
CA MET A 86 8.39 -0.11 -11.82
C MET A 86 9.63 -0.90 -12.25
N ASP A 87 10.61 -0.22 -12.83
CA ASP A 87 11.94 -0.77 -13.07
C ASP A 87 12.85 -0.47 -11.88
N ASN A 88 13.96 -1.21 -11.76
CA ASN A 88 14.95 -0.90 -10.73
C ASN A 88 15.69 0.41 -11.07
N ILE A 89 16.02 1.19 -10.04
CA ILE A 89 16.76 2.45 -10.15
C ILE A 89 17.86 2.51 -9.10
N SER A 90 18.80 3.44 -9.26
CA SER A 90 19.75 3.77 -8.21
C SER A 90 19.24 4.94 -7.36
N TYR A 91 19.62 4.98 -6.08
CA TYR A 91 19.34 6.12 -5.18
C TYR A 91 19.58 7.49 -5.84
N ASP A 92 20.70 7.65 -6.55
CA ASP A 92 21.09 8.92 -7.20
C ASP A 92 20.14 9.39 -8.31
N TRP A 93 19.22 8.53 -8.77
CA TRP A 93 18.23 8.87 -9.80
C TRP A 93 16.99 9.51 -9.20
N ILE A 94 16.82 9.46 -7.87
CA ILE A 94 15.74 10.14 -7.16
C ILE A 94 16.09 11.64 -7.08
N PRO A 95 15.18 12.55 -7.49
CA PRO A 95 15.40 13.97 -7.36
C PRO A 95 15.70 14.37 -5.92
N LYS A 96 16.79 15.10 -5.69
CA LYS A 96 17.21 15.53 -4.34
C LYS A 96 16.17 16.41 -3.64
N ASP A 97 15.35 17.07 -4.42
CA ASP A 97 14.27 17.93 -3.97
C ASP A 97 12.92 17.20 -3.86
N VAL A 98 12.84 15.86 -4.03
CA VAL A 98 11.58 15.08 -3.98
C VAL A 98 10.73 15.37 -2.74
N HIS A 99 11.36 15.63 -1.60
CA HIS A 99 10.67 15.96 -0.34
C HIS A 99 10.19 17.42 -0.26
N THR A 100 10.69 18.32 -1.12
CA THR A 100 10.36 19.75 -1.15
C THR A 100 9.63 20.22 -2.41
N SER A 101 9.72 19.47 -3.50
CA SER A 101 9.17 19.82 -4.81
C SER A 101 7.64 19.71 -4.85
N SER A 102 7.06 18.95 -3.90
CA SER A 102 5.62 18.81 -3.71
C SER A 102 5.13 19.48 -2.42
N ASN A 103 3.94 20.06 -2.50
CA ASN A 103 3.20 20.60 -1.37
C ASN A 103 2.26 19.56 -0.73
N GLY A 104 2.39 18.28 -1.10
CA GLY A 104 1.60 17.17 -0.56
C GLY A 104 0.93 16.29 -1.62
N GLY A 105 0.44 15.13 -1.19
CA GLY A 105 -0.16 14.13 -2.07
C GLY A 105 0.88 13.26 -2.80
N SER A 106 0.45 12.58 -3.85
CA SER A 106 1.32 11.73 -4.68
C SER A 106 2.12 12.57 -5.67
N HIS A 107 3.40 12.26 -5.80
CA HIS A 107 4.33 12.89 -6.75
C HIS A 107 5.42 11.89 -7.19
N ASN A 108 4.96 10.67 -7.45
CA ASN A 108 5.78 9.57 -7.97
C ASN A 108 6.62 9.99 -9.18
N GLY A 109 7.83 9.44 -9.28
CA GLY A 109 8.55 9.38 -10.54
C GLY A 109 8.11 8.19 -11.39
N ASP A 110 8.82 7.94 -12.48
CA ASP A 110 8.50 6.82 -13.37
C ASP A 110 8.69 5.45 -12.68
N ASN A 111 9.71 5.35 -11.81
CA ASN A 111 10.15 4.10 -11.19
C ASN A 111 10.28 4.18 -9.66
N TYR A 112 9.64 5.16 -9.03
CA TYR A 112 9.56 5.26 -7.57
C TYR A 112 8.22 5.86 -7.15
N ILE A 113 7.66 5.35 -6.05
CA ILE A 113 6.49 5.94 -5.41
C ILE A 113 6.99 7.07 -4.50
N ALA A 114 6.34 8.22 -4.53
CA ALA A 114 6.62 9.31 -3.60
C ALA A 114 5.32 9.96 -3.12
N TYR A 115 5.20 10.12 -1.80
CA TYR A 115 4.00 10.67 -1.19
C TYR A 115 4.35 11.60 -0.03
N THR A 116 3.86 12.84 -0.10
CA THR A 116 4.03 13.83 0.97
C THR A 116 2.72 14.05 1.72
N PHE A 117 2.78 14.06 3.05
CA PHE A 117 1.63 14.34 3.91
C PHE A 117 2.07 15.03 5.19
N TYR A 118 1.08 15.41 5.98
CA TYR A 118 1.26 16.20 7.18
C TYR A 118 0.44 15.60 8.31
N ILE A 119 1.03 15.62 9.49
CA ILE A 119 0.36 15.37 10.76
C ILE A 119 0.42 16.68 11.52
N GLU A 120 -0.69 17.10 12.10
CA GLU A 120 -0.78 18.32 12.89
C GLU A 120 -1.52 18.06 14.19
N ASN A 121 -1.03 18.66 15.28
CA ASN A 121 -1.72 18.65 16.56
C ASN A 121 -2.65 19.86 16.66
N GLU A 122 -3.92 19.68 16.33
CA GLU A 122 -4.98 20.68 16.56
C GLU A 122 -5.68 20.46 17.91
N GLY A 123 -5.16 19.57 18.75
CA GLY A 123 -5.69 19.29 20.08
C GLY A 123 -5.35 20.35 21.11
N GLU A 124 -5.58 20.00 22.38
CA GLU A 124 -5.37 20.90 23.52
C GLU A 124 -4.12 20.57 24.35
N VAL A 125 -3.48 19.42 24.08
CA VAL A 125 -2.34 18.91 24.85
C VAL A 125 -1.21 18.41 23.96
N SER A 126 0.03 18.46 24.47
CA SER A 126 1.17 17.79 23.83
C SER A 126 0.97 16.27 23.91
N VAL A 127 1.32 15.57 22.82
CA VAL A 127 1.23 14.10 22.75
C VAL A 127 2.52 13.50 22.24
N ASN A 128 2.64 12.19 22.41
CA ASN A 128 3.62 11.38 21.70
C ASN A 128 2.87 10.52 20.69
N TYR A 129 3.50 10.22 19.56
CA TYR A 129 2.98 9.23 18.63
C TYR A 129 4.10 8.34 18.13
N TRP A 130 3.73 7.15 17.70
CA TRP A 130 4.57 6.19 17.01
C TRP A 130 4.20 6.19 15.54
N TYR A 131 5.21 6.02 14.68
CA TYR A 131 4.98 5.72 13.29
C TYR A 131 5.70 4.44 12.89
N SER A 132 5.00 3.63 12.10
CA SER A 132 5.53 2.40 11.54
C SER A 132 5.19 2.28 10.06
N ILE A 133 6.12 1.73 9.27
CA ILE A 133 5.86 1.29 7.90
C ILE A 133 5.96 -0.23 7.90
N ILE A 134 4.90 -0.88 7.46
CA ILE A 134 4.68 -2.32 7.55
C ILE A 134 4.51 -2.88 6.14
N ILE A 135 5.12 -4.02 5.89
CA ILE A 135 4.99 -4.80 4.66
C ILE A 135 3.83 -5.79 4.87
N ASP A 136 2.76 -5.59 4.11
CA ASP A 136 1.54 -6.42 4.19
C ASP A 136 1.68 -7.74 3.42
N ASP A 137 2.33 -7.68 2.27
CA ASP A 137 2.44 -8.81 1.35
C ASP A 137 3.63 -8.61 0.41
N VAL A 138 4.26 -9.73 0.04
CA VAL A 138 5.45 -9.80 -0.81
C VAL A 138 5.31 -10.96 -1.78
N ILE A 139 5.50 -10.68 -3.06
CA ILE A 139 5.58 -11.66 -4.13
C ILE A 139 6.99 -11.63 -4.71
N LYS A 140 7.58 -12.82 -4.87
CA LYS A 140 8.93 -13.04 -5.42
C LYS A 140 10.06 -12.32 -4.68
N ARG A 141 9.94 -12.14 -3.36
CA ARG A 141 11.02 -11.58 -2.52
C ARG A 141 11.54 -10.21 -3.01
N VAL A 142 10.66 -9.42 -3.61
CA VAL A 142 11.04 -8.08 -4.13
C VAL A 142 11.46 -7.13 -3.00
N ASP A 143 11.00 -7.41 -1.77
CA ASP A 143 11.36 -6.70 -0.54
C ASP A 143 12.84 -6.80 -0.16
N GLU A 144 13.58 -7.79 -0.68
CA GLU A 144 15.03 -7.91 -0.45
C GLU A 144 15.82 -6.74 -1.05
N ALA A 145 15.35 -6.18 -2.16
CA ALA A 145 15.98 -5.07 -2.86
C ALA A 145 15.17 -3.76 -2.80
N VAL A 146 14.06 -3.73 -2.06
CA VAL A 146 13.27 -2.51 -1.85
C VAL A 146 13.95 -1.62 -0.84
N ARG A 147 14.02 -0.33 -1.16
CA ARG A 147 14.43 0.73 -0.24
C ARG A 147 13.28 1.67 0.04
N VAL A 148 13.21 2.12 1.29
CA VAL A 148 12.22 3.09 1.75
C VAL A 148 12.95 4.29 2.33
N ILE A 149 12.76 5.46 1.72
CA ILE A 149 13.27 6.73 2.23
C ILE A 149 12.15 7.40 3.03
N VAL A 150 12.46 7.76 4.26
CA VAL A 150 11.58 8.58 5.11
C VAL A 150 12.24 9.93 5.28
N PHE A 151 11.56 10.97 4.80
CA PHE A 151 11.85 12.34 5.18
C PHE A 151 10.86 12.74 6.26
N LEU A 152 11.35 13.10 7.45
CA LEU A 152 10.57 13.70 8.52
C LEU A 152 11.13 15.10 8.79
N ASN A 153 10.36 16.14 8.46
CA ASN A 153 10.79 17.54 8.60
C ASN A 153 12.16 17.80 7.95
N ASP A 154 12.32 17.32 6.72
CA ASP A 154 13.53 17.42 5.89
C ASP A 154 14.74 16.60 6.40
N GLU A 155 14.62 15.88 7.52
CA GLU A 155 15.60 14.88 7.94
C GLU A 155 15.37 13.55 7.21
N GLU A 156 16.39 13.11 6.48
CA GLU A 156 16.35 11.90 5.65
C GLU A 156 16.84 10.67 6.41
N THR A 157 16.15 9.54 6.23
CA THR A 157 16.67 8.22 6.58
C THR A 157 16.27 7.21 5.51
N VAL A 158 17.25 6.45 5.01
CA VAL A 158 17.03 5.37 4.03
C VAL A 158 17.03 4.04 4.77
N TYR A 159 16.01 3.23 4.55
CA TYR A 159 15.87 1.89 5.13
C TYR A 159 15.99 0.81 4.06
N ALA A 160 16.68 -0.28 4.40
CA ALA A 160 16.80 -1.48 3.56
C ALA A 160 16.83 -2.75 4.44
N LYS A 161 16.56 -3.91 3.84
CA LYS A 161 16.85 -5.19 4.53
C LYS A 161 18.36 -5.37 4.72
N ILE A 162 18.71 -6.20 5.69
CA ILE A 162 20.09 -6.66 5.84
C ILE A 162 20.39 -7.58 4.65
N ASN A 163 21.56 -7.40 4.06
CA ASN A 163 22.00 -8.20 2.93
C ASN A 163 22.02 -9.68 3.30
N ASN A 164 21.37 -10.53 2.50
CA ASN A 164 21.21 -11.95 2.84
C ASN A 164 22.51 -12.74 2.74
N GLU A 165 23.44 -12.34 1.86
CA GLU A 165 24.70 -13.05 1.65
C GLU A 165 25.74 -12.71 2.71
N THR A 166 25.84 -11.43 3.07
CA THR A 166 26.88 -10.91 3.98
C THR A 166 26.41 -10.82 5.42
N GLY A 167 25.10 -10.67 5.66
CA GLY A 167 24.54 -10.41 6.99
C GLY A 167 24.85 -9.01 7.52
N GLU A 168 25.33 -8.11 6.66
CA GLU A 168 25.65 -6.71 7.00
C GLU A 168 24.56 -5.76 6.49
N ALA A 169 24.44 -4.60 7.12
CA ALA A 169 23.54 -3.55 6.66
C ALA A 169 23.99 -3.00 5.30
N GLU A 170 23.03 -2.73 4.41
CA GLU A 170 23.31 -2.09 3.14
C GLU A 170 23.93 -0.70 3.35
N LYS A 171 24.84 -0.31 2.46
CA LYS A 171 25.65 0.91 2.63
C LYS A 171 24.76 2.15 2.69
N ASN A 172 25.00 2.99 3.71
CA ASN A 172 24.26 4.24 3.97
C ASN A 172 22.76 4.03 4.24
N THR A 173 22.38 2.87 4.76
CA THR A 173 20.99 2.57 5.14
C THR A 173 20.90 2.20 6.62
N GLU A 174 19.71 2.37 7.21
CA GLU A 174 19.32 1.72 8.44
C GLU A 174 18.64 0.38 8.11
N PRO A 175 18.98 -0.73 8.80
CA PRO A 175 18.24 -1.98 8.66
C PRO A 175 16.76 -1.82 8.96
N PHE A 176 15.92 -2.60 8.28
CA PHE A 176 14.52 -2.75 8.68
C PHE A 176 14.43 -3.17 10.15
N TYR A 177 13.43 -2.62 10.85
CA TYR A 177 13.22 -2.91 12.28
C TYR A 177 12.98 -4.42 12.53
N LYS A 178 12.17 -5.05 11.66
CA LYS A 178 11.92 -6.50 11.60
C LYS A 178 11.66 -6.88 10.13
N ASP A 179 11.54 -8.17 9.84
CA ASP A 179 11.36 -8.68 8.46
C ASP A 179 10.18 -8.04 7.71
N ASP A 180 9.06 -7.82 8.41
CA ASP A 180 7.82 -7.23 7.92
C ASP A 180 7.58 -5.77 8.40
N VAL A 181 8.53 -5.20 9.15
CA VAL A 181 8.43 -3.83 9.68
C VAL A 181 9.67 -3.05 9.28
N VAL A 182 9.49 -2.15 8.31
CA VAL A 182 10.55 -1.30 7.77
C VAL A 182 11.07 -0.33 8.82
N VAL A 183 10.16 0.41 9.46
CA VAL A 183 10.49 1.41 10.48
C VAL A 183 9.53 1.28 11.65
N LEU A 184 10.06 1.52 12.85
CA LEU A 184 9.28 1.77 14.06
C LEU A 184 10.00 2.85 14.87
N LYS A 185 9.46 4.06 14.91
CA LYS A 185 10.06 5.19 15.65
C LYS A 185 8.98 5.96 16.41
N SER A 186 9.39 6.57 17.52
CA SER A 186 8.54 7.47 18.31
C SER A 186 8.89 8.92 18.02
N ARG A 187 7.84 9.75 17.95
CA ARG A 187 7.92 11.21 17.98
C ARG A 187 7.37 11.67 19.32
N ASN A 188 8.25 12.25 20.12
CA ASN A 188 7.93 12.71 21.48
C ASN A 188 7.73 14.22 21.53
N ASP A 189 6.91 14.70 22.46
CA ASP A 189 6.62 16.13 22.68
C ASP A 189 6.13 16.83 21.40
N PHE A 190 5.12 16.24 20.76
CA PHE A 190 4.40 16.83 19.62
C PHE A 190 3.36 17.81 20.14
N LYS A 191 3.72 19.09 20.18
CA LYS A 191 2.98 20.16 20.87
C LYS A 191 1.79 20.62 20.07
N VAL A 192 0.86 21.28 20.76
CA VAL A 192 -0.28 21.95 20.12
C VAL A 192 0.23 22.94 19.08
N GLY A 193 -0.24 22.79 17.84
CA GLY A 193 0.17 23.58 16.68
C GLY A 193 1.45 23.09 15.98
N ASP A 194 2.12 22.04 16.49
CA ASP A 194 3.21 21.41 15.75
C ASP A 194 2.65 20.72 14.50
N VAL A 195 3.43 20.81 13.42
CA VAL A 195 3.16 20.15 12.15
C VAL A 195 4.40 19.36 11.77
N ASP A 196 4.24 18.04 11.64
CA ASP A 196 5.28 17.17 11.11
C ASP A 196 4.96 16.85 9.64
N LYS A 197 5.92 17.15 8.76
CA LYS A 197 5.86 16.86 7.33
C LYS A 197 6.59 15.56 7.05
N PHE A 198 5.88 14.62 6.44
CA PHE A 198 6.44 13.36 5.96
C PHE A 198 6.55 13.38 4.45
N THR A 199 7.66 12.88 3.91
CA THR A 199 7.70 12.38 2.53
C THR A 199 8.23 10.96 2.55
N ILE A 200 7.45 10.03 2.01
CA ILE A 200 7.84 8.63 1.88
C ILE A 200 8.18 8.36 0.42
N VAL A 201 9.36 7.83 0.17
CA VAL A 201 9.80 7.38 -1.16
C VAL A 201 10.06 5.89 -1.10
N ILE A 202 9.51 5.14 -2.06
CA ILE A 202 9.66 3.69 -2.14
C ILE A 202 10.15 3.35 -3.54
N TYR A 203 11.23 2.60 -3.62
CA TYR A 203 11.83 2.23 -4.89
C TYR A 203 12.55 0.89 -4.79
N LEU A 204 12.81 0.29 -5.96
CA LEU A 204 13.60 -0.93 -6.08
C LEU A 204 15.04 -0.54 -6.41
N GLU A 205 15.99 -0.86 -5.53
CA GLU A 205 17.39 -0.51 -5.74
C GLU A 205 18.07 -1.49 -6.70
N GLY A 206 18.58 -0.97 -7.81
CA GLY A 206 19.29 -1.76 -8.83
C GLY A 206 20.73 -2.13 -8.49
N ASP A 207 21.39 -1.32 -7.66
CA ASP A 207 22.77 -1.58 -7.23
C ASP A 207 22.85 -2.54 -6.02
N ASP A 208 21.70 -2.99 -5.53
CA ASP A 208 21.60 -3.94 -4.43
C ASP A 208 22.05 -5.35 -4.89
N PRO A 209 22.96 -6.03 -4.17
CA PRO A 209 23.39 -7.38 -4.53
C PRO A 209 22.24 -8.38 -4.58
N ASP A 210 21.18 -8.17 -3.79
CA ASP A 210 20.00 -9.03 -3.74
C ASP A 210 18.97 -8.67 -4.85
N CYS A 211 19.23 -7.64 -5.68
CA CYS A 211 18.43 -7.31 -6.87
C CYS A 211 18.73 -8.26 -8.04
N LEU A 212 18.27 -9.51 -7.91
CA LEU A 212 18.50 -10.58 -8.88
C LEU A 212 17.33 -10.76 -9.85
N ASN A 213 17.52 -11.52 -10.94
CA ASN A 213 16.45 -11.71 -11.93
C ASN A 213 15.20 -12.45 -11.41
N ASP A 214 15.27 -13.06 -10.23
CA ASP A 214 14.16 -13.79 -9.62
C ASP A 214 13.09 -12.87 -9.02
N ILE A 215 13.42 -11.60 -8.73
CA ILE A 215 12.47 -10.58 -8.28
C ILE A 215 11.64 -9.95 -9.43
N ILE A 216 11.97 -10.22 -10.70
CA ILE A 216 11.26 -9.66 -11.87
C ILE A 216 9.78 -10.04 -11.84
N GLY A 217 8.90 -9.04 -11.92
CA GLY A 217 7.45 -9.22 -11.81
C GLY A 217 7.03 -9.68 -10.41
N GLY A 218 7.78 -9.29 -9.39
CA GLY A 218 7.39 -9.31 -7.99
C GLY A 218 6.44 -8.16 -7.66
N GLU A 219 5.80 -8.25 -6.51
CA GLU A 219 4.85 -7.26 -6.02
C GLU A 219 5.11 -7.04 -4.53
N ILE A 220 4.94 -5.81 -4.08
CA ILE A 220 5.01 -5.46 -2.66
C ILE A 220 3.85 -4.57 -2.29
N LYS A 221 3.26 -4.87 -1.13
CA LYS A 221 2.22 -4.05 -0.54
C LYS A 221 2.69 -3.56 0.82
N MET A 222 2.55 -2.26 1.04
CA MET A 222 2.95 -1.61 2.28
C MET A 222 1.89 -0.64 2.75
N HIS A 223 1.88 -0.40 4.05
CA HIS A 223 1.15 0.72 4.65
C HIS A 223 1.96 1.34 5.78
N MET A 224 1.57 2.56 6.14
CA MET A 224 2.09 3.32 7.25
C MET A 224 0.98 3.56 8.27
N GLU A 225 1.35 3.51 9.54
CA GLU A 225 0.45 3.74 10.65
C GLU A 225 1.01 4.78 11.60
N ILE A 226 0.15 5.66 12.08
CA ILE A 226 0.42 6.66 13.11
C ILE A 226 -0.46 6.33 14.31
N ARG A 227 0.14 5.99 15.45
CA ARG A 227 -0.59 5.47 16.63
C ARG A 227 -0.09 6.09 17.93
N GLU A 228 -0.94 6.15 18.96
CA GLU A 228 -0.56 6.68 20.28
C GLU A 228 0.42 5.76 21.02
N GLU A 229 0.20 4.45 20.94
CA GLU A 229 0.96 3.43 21.66
C GLU A 229 1.47 2.36 20.68
N HIS A 230 2.67 1.84 20.93
CA HIS A 230 3.15 0.59 20.37
C HIS A 230 3.16 -0.46 21.47
N LEU A 231 2.44 -1.56 21.27
CA LEU A 231 2.57 -2.74 22.12
C LEU A 231 3.51 -3.71 21.39
N ASP A 232 4.67 -3.98 21.99
CA ASP A 232 5.51 -5.08 21.56
C ASP A 232 4.74 -6.38 21.83
N GLU A 233 4.24 -7.04 20.78
CA GLU A 233 3.78 -8.44 20.84
C GLU A 233 4.98 -9.40 20.81
#